data_AF-A0A6N7IXT0-F1
#
_entry.id   AF-A0A6N7IXT0-F1
#
_cell.length_a   1.000
_cell.length_b   1.000
_cell.length_c   1.000
_cell.angle_alpha   90.00
_cell.angle_beta   90.00
_cell.angle_gamma   90.00
#
_symmetry.space_group_name_H-M   'P 1'
#
loop_
_entity.id
_entity.type
_entity.pdbx_description
1 polymer ?
#
loop_
_entity_poly.entity_id
_entity_poly.type
_entity_poly.pdbx_seq_one_letter_code
_entity_poly.pdbx_strand_id
1 'polypeptide(L)' 'MRKNKNKWHMILFIFLLAIIFLAPNKAFAESINSQNQTFIEFFSKDDITVMYRRYKGKYQYRRWNKTKNKWVDSHWITIG' A
#
# COMPACT_ATOMS: atom_id res chain seq x y z
N MET A 1 7.41 78.94 -11.99
CA MET A 1 6.70 77.68 -12.37
C MET A 1 6.67 76.75 -11.15
N ARG A 2 5.54 76.69 -10.41
CA ARG A 2 5.42 75.96 -9.12
C ARG A 2 5.14 74.48 -9.40
N LYS A 3 6.16 73.62 -9.36
CA LYS A 3 6.01 72.15 -9.50
C LYS A 3 5.18 71.63 -8.31
N ASN A 4 4.04 71.03 -8.59
CA ASN A 4 3.21 70.43 -7.55
C ASN A 4 3.90 69.15 -7.05
N LYS A 5 4.15 69.05 -5.76
CA LYS A 5 4.87 67.92 -5.14
C LYS A 5 3.94 66.70 -4.96
N ASN A 6 2.64 66.90 -5.09
CA ASN A 6 1.60 65.91 -4.81
C ASN A 6 1.41 64.92 -5.97
N LYS A 7 1.71 65.34 -7.21
CA LYS A 7 1.68 64.47 -8.41
C LYS A 7 2.72 63.35 -8.32
N TRP A 8 3.90 63.64 -7.78
CA TRP A 8 4.95 62.63 -7.59
C TRP A 8 4.57 61.57 -6.56
N HIS A 9 3.89 61.97 -5.48
CA HIS A 9 3.38 61.04 -4.48
C HIS A 9 2.25 60.17 -5.04
N MET A 10 1.35 60.75 -5.86
CA MET A 10 0.31 59.99 -6.57
C MET A 10 0.89 58.98 -7.56
N ILE A 11 1.92 59.35 -8.33
CA ILE A 11 2.58 58.44 -9.29
C ILE A 11 3.26 57.28 -8.55
N LEU A 12 3.91 57.54 -7.42
CA LEU A 12 4.54 56.50 -6.59
C LEU A 12 3.50 55.56 -5.97
N PHE A 13 2.34 56.09 -5.55
CA PHE A 13 1.26 55.31 -4.97
C PHE A 13 0.58 54.38 -5.99
N ILE A 14 0.42 54.84 -7.24
CA ILE A 14 -0.12 54.03 -8.34
C ILE A 14 0.85 52.89 -8.71
N PHE A 15 2.15 53.15 -8.70
CA PHE A 15 3.17 52.11 -8.95
C PHE A 15 3.16 51.02 -7.87
N LEU A 16 2.89 51.38 -6.62
CA LEU A 16 2.83 50.45 -5.49
C LEU A 16 1.59 49.53 -5.55
N LEU A 17 0.45 50.05 -6.01
CA LEU A 17 -0.77 49.27 -6.20
C LEU A 17 -0.68 48.26 -7.35
N ALA A 18 0.09 48.56 -8.40
CA ALA A 18 0.26 47.66 -9.54
C ALA A 18 1.03 46.36 -9.21
N ILE A 19 1.84 46.37 -8.15
CA ILE A 19 2.65 45.20 -7.72
C ILE A 19 1.77 44.10 -7.09
N ILE A 20 0.61 44.45 -6.55
CA ILE A 20 -0.28 43.52 -5.84
C ILE A 20 -1.11 42.66 -6.82
N PHE A 21 -1.32 43.13 -8.05
CA PHE A 21 -2.19 42.46 -9.04
C PHE A 21 -1.49 41.39 -9.92
N LEU A 22 -0.19 41.13 -9.72
CA LEU A 22 0.58 40.21 -10.57
C LEU A 22 1.02 38.91 -9.86
N ALA A 23 0.21 38.41 -8.91
CA ALA A 23 0.43 37.08 -8.34
C ALA A 23 -0.43 36.03 -9.08
N PRO A 24 0.17 35.07 -9.80
CA PRO A 24 -0.61 33.95 -10.34
C PRO A 24 -1.08 33.08 -9.17
N ASN A 25 -2.40 32.96 -8.99
CA ASN A 25 -2.98 31.97 -8.09
C ASN A 25 -2.73 30.57 -8.67
N LYS A 26 -1.65 29.90 -8.25
CA LYS A 26 -1.44 28.49 -8.57
C LYS A 26 -2.33 27.64 -7.66
N ALA A 27 -3.52 27.31 -8.14
CA ALA A 27 -4.29 26.23 -7.54
C ALA A 27 -3.68 24.90 -8.00
N PHE A 28 -2.98 24.21 -7.10
CA PHE A 28 -2.58 22.83 -7.34
C PHE A 28 -3.78 21.94 -7.04
N ALA A 29 -4.28 21.23 -8.06
CA ALA A 29 -5.19 20.12 -7.84
C ALA A 29 -4.35 18.92 -7.41
N GLU A 30 -4.52 18.47 -6.17
CA GLU A 30 -3.93 17.23 -5.69
C GLU A 30 -4.76 16.07 -6.23
N SER A 31 -4.16 15.22 -7.07
CA SER A 31 -4.80 13.98 -7.49
C SER A 31 -4.77 13.00 -6.31
N ILE A 32 -5.92 12.74 -5.69
CA ILE A 32 -6.06 11.66 -4.71
C ILE A 32 -5.85 10.34 -5.45
N ASN A 33 -4.63 9.81 -5.39
CA ASN A 33 -4.35 8.46 -5.83
C ASN A 33 -4.85 7.53 -4.72
N SER A 34 -6.15 7.20 -4.79
CA SER A 34 -6.80 6.27 -3.86
C SER A 34 -6.24 4.87 -4.15
N GLN A 35 -5.08 4.59 -3.59
CA GLN A 35 -4.46 3.27 -3.56
C GLN A 35 -5.28 2.41 -2.60
N ASN A 36 -6.48 2.01 -3.01
CA ASN A 36 -7.15 0.85 -2.42
C ASN A 36 -6.38 -0.39 -2.89
N GLN A 37 -5.18 -0.54 -2.35
CA GLN A 37 -4.37 -1.73 -2.52
C GLN A 37 -5.10 -2.82 -1.73
N THR A 38 -5.91 -3.61 -2.43
CA THR A 38 -6.49 -4.83 -1.87
C THR A 38 -5.33 -5.72 -1.47
N PHE A 39 -4.96 -5.71 -0.19
CA PHE A 39 -3.98 -6.63 0.36
C PHE A 39 -4.59 -8.02 0.28
N ILE A 40 -4.28 -8.75 -0.79
CA ILE A 40 -4.60 -10.17 -0.88
C ILE A 40 -3.62 -10.86 0.06
N GLU A 41 -4.10 -11.18 1.25
CA GLU A 41 -3.36 -11.97 2.23
C GLU A 41 -3.20 -13.38 1.66
N PHE A 42 -2.06 -13.65 1.05
CA PHE A 42 -1.72 -14.99 0.57
C PHE A 42 -1.46 -15.86 1.80
N PHE A 43 -2.48 -16.59 2.25
CA PHE A 43 -2.28 -17.67 3.21
C PHE A 43 -1.31 -18.67 2.59
N SER A 44 -0.10 -18.77 3.16
CA SER A 44 0.86 -19.80 2.80
C SER A 44 0.15 -21.15 2.87
N LYS A 45 0.00 -21.81 1.72
CA LYS A 45 -0.63 -23.13 1.64
C LYS A 45 0.29 -24.13 2.33
N ASP A 46 -0.24 -24.84 3.32
CA ASP A 46 0.49 -25.92 3.98
C ASP A 46 0.89 -27.00 2.95
N ASP A 47 2.17 -27.36 2.93
CA ASP A 47 2.69 -28.47 2.13
C ASP A 47 2.43 -29.78 2.89
N ILE A 48 1.47 -30.57 2.39
CA ILE A 48 1.04 -31.83 2.99
C ILE A 48 1.50 -32.98 2.09
N THR A 49 2.37 -33.84 2.63
CA THR A 49 2.87 -35.05 1.96
C THR A 49 2.28 -36.31 2.60
N VAL A 50 2.05 -37.36 1.81
CA VAL A 50 1.60 -38.65 2.32
C VAL A 50 2.80 -39.56 2.57
N MET A 51 2.93 -40.04 3.80
CA MET A 51 3.97 -41.00 4.19
C MET A 51 3.37 -42.40 4.25
N TYR A 52 4.10 -43.39 3.74
CA TYR A 52 3.67 -44.79 3.71
C TYR A 52 4.55 -45.66 4.61
N ARG A 53 3.96 -46.72 5.17
CA ARG A 53 4.69 -47.77 5.87
C ARG A 53 4.00 -49.12 5.75
N ARG A 54 4.74 -50.18 6.06
CA ARG A 54 4.21 -51.52 6.31
C ARG A 54 4.34 -51.82 7.81
N TYR A 55 3.24 -52.06 8.49
CA TYR A 55 3.22 -52.37 9.92
C TYR A 55 2.31 -53.57 10.19
N LYS A 56 2.86 -54.60 10.86
CA LYS A 56 2.16 -55.88 11.12
C LYS A 56 1.52 -56.48 9.87
N GLY A 57 2.26 -56.50 8.76
CA GLY A 57 1.79 -57.02 7.48
C GLY A 57 0.83 -56.12 6.70
N LYS A 58 0.27 -55.08 7.33
CA LYS A 58 -0.69 -54.15 6.73
C LYS A 58 -0.01 -52.92 6.15
N TYR A 59 -0.49 -52.45 5.01
CA TYR A 59 -0.08 -51.17 4.44
C TYR A 59 -0.79 -50.04 5.18
N GLN A 60 -0.06 -48.97 5.50
CA GLN A 60 -0.61 -47.82 6.19
C GLN A 60 -0.09 -46.53 5.59
N TYR A 61 -0.89 -45.48 5.65
CA TYR A 61 -0.49 -44.11 5.29
C TYR A 61 -0.76 -43.14 6.43
N ARG A 62 -0.05 -42.01 6.43
CA ARG A 62 -0.32 -40.88 7.33
C ARG A 62 0.14 -39.59 6.67
N ARG A 63 -0.64 -38.51 6.82
CA ARG A 63 -0.29 -37.22 6.23
C ARG A 63 0.66 -36.42 7.14
N TRP A 64 1.76 -35.96 6.57
CA TRP A 64 2.76 -35.11 7.19
C TRP A 64 2.64 -33.68 6.66
N ASN A 65 2.50 -32.70 7.55
CA ASN A 65 2.56 -31.29 7.21
C ASN A 65 4.02 -30.83 7.32
N LYS A 66 4.65 -30.61 6.17
CA LYS A 66 6.05 -30.18 6.08
C LYS A 66 6.23 -28.74 6.55
N THR A 67 5.26 -27.87 6.24
CA THR A 67 5.28 -26.45 6.66
C THR A 67 5.26 -26.29 8.19
N LYS A 68 4.49 -27.13 8.88
CA LYS A 68 4.31 -27.09 10.35
C LYS A 68 5.13 -28.15 11.08
N ASN A 69 5.93 -28.93 10.37
CA ASN A 69 6.75 -30.03 10.90
C ASN A 69 5.98 -30.96 11.85
N LYS A 70 4.75 -31.35 11.47
CA LYS A 70 3.86 -32.15 12.32
C LYS A 70 2.97 -33.10 11.53
N TRP A 71 2.53 -34.18 12.18
CA TRP A 71 1.52 -35.07 11.63
C TRP A 71 0.17 -34.36 11.55
N VAL A 72 -0.51 -34.47 10.41
CA VAL A 72 -1.88 -33.95 10.24
C VAL A 72 -2.88 -34.90 10.90
N ASP A 73 -2.72 -36.20 10.67
CA ASP A 73 -3.57 -37.22 11.25
C ASP A 73 -3.00 -37.68 12.61
N SER A 74 -3.86 -37.96 13.59
CA SER A 74 -3.45 -38.41 14.93
C SER A 74 -2.85 -39.82 14.95
N HIS A 75 -3.25 -40.67 14.02
CA HIS A 75 -2.82 -42.08 13.92
C HIS A 75 -2.58 -42.47 12.45
N TRP A 76 -1.93 -43.61 12.24
CA TRP A 76 -1.74 -44.19 10.91
C TRP A 76 -3.02 -44.85 10.41
N ILE A 77 -3.35 -44.63 9.14
CA ILE A 77 -4.57 -45.13 8.49
C ILE A 77 -4.19 -46.40 7.72
N THR A 78 -4.92 -47.49 7.95
CA THR A 78 -4.68 -48.76 7.26
C THR A 78 -5.33 -48.75 5.88
N ILE A 79 -4.58 -49.22 4.88
CA ILE A 79 -5.06 -49.43 3.50
C ILE A 79 -5.36 -50.93 3.38
N GLY A 80 -6.63 -51.28 3.23
CA GLY A 80 -7.10 -52.67 3.15
C GLY A 80 -8.01 -53.06 4.29
#